data_AF-A0A926SK48-F1
#
_entry.id   AF-A0A926SK48-F1
#
_cell.length_a   1.000
_cell.length_b   1.000
_cell.length_c   1.000
_cell.angle_alpha   90.00
_cell.angle_beta   90.00
_cell.angle_gamma   90.00
#
_symmetry.space_group_name_H-M   'P 1'
#
loop_
_entity.id
_entity.type
_entity.pdbx_description
1 polymer ?
#
loop_
_entity_poly.entity_id
_entity_poly.type
_entity_poly.pdbx_seq_one_letter_code
_entity_poly.pdbx_strand_id
1 'polypeptide(L)'
;MQQFLSSHNFSLQNTTVPTWTEFLRETTPFNLNFKITDLPSGQLAEASLTSYDSTGRPTSGTLTLDIDGNGLGWFIDSTPWDNSEFSTTLIDTAFRATPGSAAFGRYDLLTTILHETAHLAGFINGYAGFDAHVKTINGTPTFVGNGFTAPLTPDRSHLDSRFFPHDLMNTTLAPGVRKLPSALNLKILETIRAWAEEQGSKGAGELSLTSPLTAPALIGIQNGSFDSPTGWDTRGAAQVLAGQAVLREDSPLLTNFSQAFLIPEGAKALQFTLVSTDLDSSNNAPGDAFEAALLDARTLTPIVRSISGLSNTDAFFNLQQSGDTFAGTGVTVRQNPNNTRTVTVDLTGVEPNTLATLYFDLLGFGTREGSVTIDPASSLAANLTPLPLTTPPRQTKTRPASADERACSVSFAKIKSCVTLSPTHPTRSLHLKITCSSPLSEYHGKKQPGVPLETIHRR
;
A
#
# COMPACT_ATOMS: atom_id res chain seq x y z
N MET A 1 25.40 -14.11 7.72
CA MET A 1 25.32 -13.72 6.30
C MET A 1 26.64 -13.92 5.54
N GLN A 2 27.74 -13.20 5.80
CA GLN A 2 29.03 -13.51 5.14
C GLN A 2 29.49 -14.96 5.38
N GLN A 3 29.33 -15.50 6.58
CA GLN A 3 29.55 -16.93 6.86
C GLN A 3 28.60 -17.88 6.10
N PHE A 4 27.39 -17.42 5.79
CA PHE A 4 26.40 -18.18 5.04
C PHE A 4 26.76 -18.18 3.54
N LEU A 5 27.25 -17.04 3.04
CA LEU A 5 27.71 -16.84 1.66
C LEU A 5 29.10 -17.46 1.37
N SER A 6 29.99 -17.59 2.37
CA SER A 6 31.38 -18.05 2.18
C SER A 6 31.61 -19.55 2.36
N SER A 7 30.57 -20.31 2.72
CA SER A 7 30.72 -21.70 3.14
C SER A 7 30.51 -22.66 1.95
N HIS A 8 31.59 -23.38 1.57
CA HIS A 8 31.77 -24.02 0.26
C HIS A 8 31.24 -25.47 0.14
N ASN A 9 30.55 -26.02 1.14
CA ASN A 9 30.18 -27.45 1.14
C ASN A 9 28.99 -27.74 2.05
N PHE A 10 27.75 -27.73 1.56
CA PHE A 10 26.64 -28.18 2.42
C PHE A 10 25.58 -29.00 1.68
N SER A 11 25.48 -30.25 2.12
CA SER A 11 24.37 -31.17 1.91
C SER A 11 23.20 -30.70 2.77
N LEU A 12 22.18 -30.10 2.15
CA LEU A 12 20.84 -30.01 2.73
C LEU A 12 20.32 -31.44 2.88
N GLN A 13 20.20 -31.95 4.11
CA GLN A 13 19.68 -33.29 4.35
C GLN A 13 18.14 -33.35 4.17
N ASN A 14 17.68 -33.07 2.95
CA ASN A 14 16.53 -33.67 2.27
C ASN A 14 16.39 -33.03 0.88
N THR A 15 16.38 -33.86 -0.15
CA THR A 15 16.83 -33.55 -1.52
C THR A 15 15.77 -32.91 -2.44
N THR A 16 15.43 -31.64 -2.24
CA THR A 16 14.63 -30.84 -3.23
C THR A 16 14.97 -29.35 -3.33
N VAL A 17 15.70 -28.77 -2.38
CA VAL A 17 16.08 -27.35 -2.38
C VAL A 17 17.50 -27.18 -2.92
N PRO A 18 17.74 -26.39 -3.98
CA PRO A 18 19.08 -26.05 -4.45
C PRO A 18 19.92 -25.38 -3.36
N THR A 19 21.18 -25.78 -3.24
CA THR A 19 22.14 -25.12 -2.36
C THR A 19 22.50 -23.73 -2.90
N TRP A 20 22.95 -22.82 -2.03
CA TRP A 20 23.44 -21.50 -2.45
C TRP A 20 24.58 -21.55 -3.47
N THR A 21 25.46 -22.55 -3.35
CA THR A 21 26.55 -22.79 -4.28
C THR A 21 26.04 -23.26 -5.65
N GLU A 22 24.98 -24.07 -5.69
CA GLU A 22 24.30 -24.42 -6.95
C GLU A 22 23.55 -23.23 -7.54
N PHE A 23 22.93 -22.42 -6.67
CA PHE A 23 22.20 -21.22 -7.06
C PHE A 23 23.12 -20.18 -7.69
N LEU A 24 24.33 -19.96 -7.16
CA LEU A 24 25.26 -18.93 -7.66
C LEU A 24 26.37 -19.44 -8.60
N ARG A 25 26.76 -20.73 -8.51
CA ARG A 25 27.90 -21.34 -9.23
C ARG A 25 29.09 -20.38 -9.34
N GLU A 26 29.63 -19.93 -8.21
CA GLU A 26 30.75 -18.99 -8.21
C GLU A 26 32.08 -19.72 -8.40
N THR A 27 32.52 -19.80 -9.66
CA THR A 27 33.93 -19.93 -10.00
C THR A 27 34.61 -18.56 -10.16
N THR A 28 33.85 -17.46 -10.16
CA THR A 28 34.33 -16.07 -10.20
C THR A 28 33.67 -15.23 -9.09
N PRO A 29 34.41 -14.31 -8.45
CA PRO A 29 33.88 -13.50 -7.35
C PRO A 29 32.79 -12.52 -7.83
N PHE A 30 31.65 -12.47 -7.12
CA PHE A 30 30.65 -11.43 -7.27
C PHE A 30 30.85 -10.32 -6.21
N ASN A 31 30.95 -9.06 -6.63
CA ASN A 31 31.10 -7.93 -5.73
C ASN A 31 29.73 -7.49 -5.19
N LEU A 32 29.41 -7.89 -3.97
CA LEU A 32 28.14 -7.55 -3.33
C LEU A 32 28.28 -6.39 -2.34
N ASN A 33 27.54 -5.32 -2.57
CA ASN A 33 27.41 -4.19 -1.64
C ASN A 33 26.07 -4.24 -0.91
N PHE A 34 26.08 -3.89 0.38
CA PHE A 34 24.86 -3.75 1.18
C PHE A 34 24.61 -2.29 1.53
N LYS A 35 23.35 -1.88 1.46
CA LYS A 35 22.90 -0.57 1.91
C LYS A 35 21.67 -0.76 2.79
N ILE A 36 21.61 -0.05 3.92
CA ILE A 36 20.41 0.05 4.73
C ILE A 36 19.85 1.45 4.51
N THR A 37 18.59 1.55 4.11
CA THR A 37 17.91 2.82 3.80
C THR A 37 16.48 2.75 4.31
N ASP A 38 15.91 3.88 4.71
CA ASP A 38 14.46 4.02 4.91
C ASP A 38 13.78 4.00 3.52
N LEU A 39 13.23 2.85 3.13
CA LEU A 39 12.60 2.65 1.83
C LEU A 39 11.13 3.11 1.87
N PRO A 40 10.52 3.42 0.72
CA PRO A 40 9.10 3.79 0.68
C PRO A 40 8.20 2.73 1.33
N SER A 41 7.11 3.17 1.96
CA SER A 41 6.09 2.30 2.56
C SER A 41 5.67 1.19 1.58
N GLY A 42 5.74 -0.06 2.05
CA GLY A 42 5.44 -1.26 1.26
C GLY A 42 6.64 -1.85 0.51
N GLN A 43 7.84 -1.28 0.60
CA GLN A 43 9.05 -1.84 0.01
C GLN A 43 9.96 -2.43 1.09
N LEU A 44 10.47 -3.66 0.87
CA LEU A 44 11.33 -4.36 1.83
C LEU A 44 12.80 -4.33 1.41
N ALA A 45 13.04 -4.42 0.12
CA ALA A 45 14.39 -4.37 -0.43
C ALA A 45 14.38 -3.96 -1.91
N GLU A 46 15.58 -3.73 -2.45
CA GLU A 46 15.84 -3.54 -3.87
C GLU A 46 17.21 -4.08 -4.23
N ALA A 47 17.26 -4.95 -5.23
CA ALA A 47 18.48 -5.31 -5.93
C ALA A 47 18.77 -4.31 -7.04
N SER A 48 20.02 -3.84 -7.10
CA SER A 48 20.58 -3.09 -8.21
C SER A 48 21.75 -3.85 -8.80
N LEU A 49 21.58 -4.38 -10.01
CA LEU A 49 22.67 -4.99 -10.76
C LEU A 49 23.53 -3.88 -11.39
N THR A 50 24.83 -3.86 -11.09
CA THR A 50 25.72 -2.71 -11.40
C THR A 50 26.77 -3.01 -12.48
N SER A 51 27.22 -4.25 -12.62
CA SER A 51 28.19 -4.61 -13.66
C SER A 51 28.07 -6.06 -14.13
N TYR A 52 28.66 -6.31 -15.30
CA TYR A 52 28.80 -7.62 -15.92
C TYR A 52 30.19 -7.80 -16.53
N ASP A 53 30.65 -9.05 -16.63
CA ASP A 53 31.91 -9.38 -17.28
C ASP A 53 31.79 -9.42 -18.81
N SER A 54 32.91 -9.71 -19.46
CA SER A 54 32.96 -9.80 -20.92
C SER A 54 32.00 -10.83 -21.52
N THR A 55 31.59 -11.87 -20.79
CA THR A 55 30.63 -12.89 -21.24
C THR A 55 29.17 -12.49 -20.96
N GLY A 56 28.95 -11.30 -20.41
CA GLY A 56 27.62 -10.84 -20.03
C GLY A 56 27.20 -11.33 -18.64
N ARG A 57 28.03 -12.05 -17.88
CA ARG A 57 27.67 -12.55 -16.55
C ARG A 57 27.67 -11.40 -15.52
N PRO A 58 26.66 -11.30 -14.64
CA PRO A 58 26.67 -10.37 -13.49
C PRO A 58 27.95 -10.49 -12.63
N THR A 59 28.57 -9.36 -12.28
CA THR A 59 29.80 -9.32 -11.46
C THR A 59 29.77 -8.36 -10.28
N SER A 60 28.80 -7.44 -10.22
CA SER A 60 28.64 -6.53 -9.09
C SER A 60 27.19 -6.13 -8.92
N GLY A 61 26.76 -5.98 -7.68
CA GLY A 61 25.42 -5.51 -7.35
C GLY A 61 25.33 -4.85 -5.98
N THR A 62 24.29 -4.06 -5.79
CA THR A 62 23.92 -3.48 -4.49
C THR A 62 22.58 -4.05 -4.04
N LEU A 63 22.53 -4.51 -2.80
CA LEU A 63 21.36 -4.94 -2.09
C LEU A 63 20.97 -3.83 -1.11
N THR A 64 19.89 -3.11 -1.40
CA THR A 64 19.33 -2.11 -0.48
C THR A 64 18.23 -2.74 0.34
N LEU A 65 18.37 -2.74 1.66
CA LEU A 65 17.38 -3.26 2.60
C LEU A 65 16.70 -2.10 3.31
N ASP A 66 15.39 -2.26 3.53
CA ASP A 66 14.64 -1.33 4.36
C ASP A 66 15.14 -1.35 5.82
N ILE A 67 15.15 -0.19 6.49
CA ILE A 67 15.73 -0.05 7.82
C ILE A 67 14.90 -0.76 8.90
N ASP A 68 13.58 -0.76 8.77
CA ASP A 68 12.67 -1.26 9.80
C ASP A 68 11.75 -2.39 9.30
N GLY A 69 11.95 -2.88 8.07
CA GLY A 69 11.15 -3.94 7.49
C GLY A 69 9.70 -3.50 7.36
N ASN A 70 9.48 -2.33 6.77
CA ASN A 70 8.18 -1.71 6.58
C ASN A 70 7.37 -1.64 7.89
N GLY A 71 8.03 -1.23 8.98
CA GLY A 71 7.47 -1.07 10.33
C GLY A 71 7.22 -2.36 11.13
N LEU A 72 7.40 -3.55 10.55
CA LEU A 72 7.20 -4.83 11.28
C LEU A 72 8.49 -5.45 11.81
N GLY A 73 9.64 -4.94 11.40
CA GLY A 73 10.94 -5.44 11.80
C GLY A 73 11.39 -6.69 11.03
N TRP A 74 12.70 -6.89 11.06
CA TRP A 74 13.36 -8.06 10.49
C TRP A 74 13.47 -9.20 11.50
N PHE A 75 13.13 -10.41 11.07
CA PHE A 75 13.57 -11.63 11.73
C PHE A 75 14.96 -11.99 11.20
N ILE A 76 15.93 -12.01 12.11
CA ILE A 76 17.29 -12.47 11.84
C ILE A 76 17.42 -13.86 12.43
N ASP A 77 17.52 -14.85 11.56
CA ASP A 77 17.60 -16.23 11.96
C ASP A 77 19.00 -16.59 12.50
N SER A 78 19.07 -17.12 13.73
CA SER A 78 20.30 -17.66 14.30
C SER A 78 20.63 -19.08 13.81
N THR A 79 19.64 -19.78 13.25
CA THR A 79 19.69 -21.14 12.71
C THR A 79 19.21 -21.18 11.26
N PRO A 80 19.81 -20.39 10.33
CA PRO A 80 19.33 -20.23 8.95
C PRO A 80 19.37 -21.52 8.09
N TRP A 81 19.89 -22.61 8.66
CA TRP A 81 20.02 -23.91 8.03
C TRP A 81 18.87 -24.86 8.37
N ASP A 82 18.04 -24.49 9.35
CA ASP A 82 16.78 -25.16 9.63
C ASP A 82 15.61 -24.16 9.55
N ASN A 83 14.40 -24.66 9.76
CA ASN A 83 13.17 -23.87 9.74
C ASN A 83 12.44 -23.98 11.09
N SER A 84 13.17 -24.15 12.20
CA SER A 84 12.57 -24.43 13.50
C SER A 84 11.63 -23.32 13.99
N GLU A 85 11.86 -22.08 13.54
CA GLU A 85 10.98 -20.94 13.79
C GLU A 85 9.71 -20.92 12.91
N PHE A 86 9.64 -21.80 11.91
CA PHE A 86 8.56 -21.89 10.93
C PHE A 86 7.93 -23.28 10.95
N SER A 87 7.12 -23.54 11.97
CA SER A 87 6.52 -24.85 12.23
C SER A 87 5.45 -25.30 11.22
N THR A 88 4.93 -24.40 10.38
CA THR A 88 3.90 -24.73 9.38
C THR A 88 4.50 -24.75 7.98
N THR A 89 4.38 -25.87 7.26
CA THR A 89 4.78 -25.96 5.85
C THR A 89 3.64 -25.46 4.96
N LEU A 90 3.91 -24.49 4.07
CA LEU A 90 2.97 -24.00 3.07
C LEU A 90 3.13 -24.79 1.76
N ILE A 91 4.38 -24.92 1.32
CA ILE A 91 4.85 -25.76 0.22
C ILE A 91 6.26 -26.27 0.57
N ASP A 92 6.84 -27.15 -0.23
CA ASP A 92 8.17 -27.74 0.03
C ASP A 92 9.29 -26.71 0.24
N THR A 93 9.13 -25.51 -0.33
CA THR A 93 10.11 -24.41 -0.22
C THR A 93 9.57 -23.18 0.51
N ALA A 94 8.42 -23.26 1.18
CA ALA A 94 7.89 -22.13 1.94
C ALA A 94 7.22 -22.54 3.25
N PHE A 95 7.49 -21.77 4.28
CA PHE A 95 7.12 -22.08 5.66
C PHE A 95 6.52 -20.86 6.34
N ARG A 96 5.72 -21.08 7.38
CA ARG A 96 5.05 -20.05 8.16
C ARG A 96 5.32 -20.25 9.65
N ALA A 97 5.68 -19.15 10.31
CA ALA A 97 5.81 -19.05 11.74
C ALA A 97 4.43 -19.02 12.42
N THR A 98 4.32 -19.70 13.55
CA THR A 98 3.11 -19.71 14.40
C THR A 98 3.27 -18.74 15.58
N PRO A 99 2.17 -18.29 16.21
CA PRO A 99 2.24 -17.51 17.45
C PRO A 99 3.16 -18.18 18.48
N GLY A 100 4.07 -17.40 19.06
CA GLY A 100 5.09 -17.87 20.00
C GLY A 100 6.47 -18.14 19.38
N SER A 101 6.58 -18.20 18.05
CA SER A 101 7.88 -18.23 17.37
C SER A 101 8.52 -16.83 17.31
N ALA A 102 9.85 -16.78 17.33
CA ALA A 102 10.61 -15.55 17.12
C ALA A 102 10.41 -14.95 15.71
N ALA A 103 10.02 -15.74 14.71
CA ALA A 103 9.74 -15.23 13.37
C ALA A 103 8.32 -14.66 13.22
N PHE A 104 7.42 -14.92 14.17
CA PHE A 104 6.01 -14.52 14.06
C PHE A 104 5.86 -12.99 13.97
N GLY A 105 5.17 -12.51 12.94
CA GLY A 105 4.86 -11.10 12.73
C GLY A 105 6.00 -10.25 12.15
N ARG A 106 7.17 -10.82 11.85
CA ARG A 106 8.35 -10.12 11.29
C ARG A 106 8.68 -10.60 9.87
N TYR A 107 9.35 -9.79 9.05
CA TYR A 107 9.81 -10.25 7.73
C TYR A 107 11.08 -11.10 7.85
N ASP A 108 11.14 -12.23 7.15
CA ASP A 108 12.31 -13.12 7.17
C ASP A 108 13.45 -12.54 6.32
N LEU A 109 14.49 -12.01 6.98
CA LEU A 109 15.62 -11.35 6.30
C LEU A 109 16.35 -12.31 5.34
N LEU A 110 16.43 -13.60 5.70
CA LEU A 110 17.03 -14.62 4.84
C LEU A 110 16.30 -14.72 3.50
N THR A 111 14.96 -14.82 3.53
CA THR A 111 14.13 -14.84 2.32
C THR A 111 14.34 -13.59 1.47
N THR A 112 14.40 -12.41 2.08
CA THR A 112 14.66 -11.15 1.35
C THR A 112 16.01 -11.18 0.65
N ILE A 113 17.08 -11.55 1.34
CA ILE A 113 18.42 -11.62 0.74
C ILE A 113 18.45 -12.63 -0.41
N LEU A 114 17.82 -13.80 -0.20
CA LEU A 114 17.69 -14.84 -1.22
C LEU A 114 17.02 -14.31 -2.50
N HIS A 115 15.90 -13.63 -2.33
CA HIS A 115 15.11 -13.06 -3.42
C HIS A 115 15.93 -12.06 -4.23
N GLU A 116 16.51 -11.07 -3.57
CA GLU A 116 17.27 -10.02 -4.23
C GLU A 116 18.55 -10.56 -4.87
N THR A 117 19.15 -11.59 -4.28
CA THR A 117 20.33 -12.23 -4.89
C THR A 117 19.98 -12.95 -6.18
N ALA A 118 18.75 -13.46 -6.33
CA ALA A 118 18.29 -14.03 -7.61
C ALA A 118 18.22 -12.96 -8.72
N HIS A 119 17.75 -11.76 -8.39
CA HIS A 119 17.79 -10.61 -9.30
C HIS A 119 19.22 -10.27 -9.70
N LEU A 120 20.14 -10.20 -8.73
CA LEU A 120 21.56 -9.95 -8.98
C LEU A 120 22.23 -11.08 -9.79
N ALA A 121 21.72 -12.31 -9.69
CA ALA A 121 22.18 -13.46 -10.49
C ALA A 121 21.66 -13.45 -11.94
N GLY A 122 20.84 -12.46 -12.32
CA GLY A 122 20.34 -12.27 -13.69
C GLY A 122 18.86 -12.57 -13.86
N PHE A 123 18.10 -12.92 -12.80
CA PHE A 123 16.64 -13.03 -12.87
C PHE A 123 16.03 -11.62 -12.83
N ILE A 124 16.23 -10.79 -13.84
CA ILE A 124 15.76 -9.41 -13.84
C ILE A 124 15.47 -8.92 -15.27
N ASN A 125 14.36 -8.24 -15.46
CA ASN A 125 14.01 -7.61 -16.73
C ASN A 125 15.08 -6.57 -17.14
N GLY A 126 15.39 -6.51 -18.43
CA GLY A 126 16.45 -5.66 -18.97
C GLY A 126 17.82 -6.34 -19.00
N TYR A 127 17.98 -7.49 -18.32
CA TYR A 127 19.16 -8.31 -18.47
C TYR A 127 19.01 -9.19 -19.72
N ALA A 128 19.93 -9.07 -20.68
CA ALA A 128 19.77 -9.68 -22.00
C ALA A 128 19.60 -11.21 -21.96
N GLY A 129 20.26 -11.90 -21.03
CA GLY A 129 20.10 -13.35 -20.86
C GLY A 129 18.76 -13.76 -20.27
N PHE A 130 18.11 -12.87 -19.52
CA PHE A 130 16.74 -13.08 -19.07
C PHE A 130 15.74 -12.78 -20.18
N ASP A 131 15.86 -11.59 -20.78
CA ASP A 131 14.93 -11.08 -21.79
C ASP A 131 14.87 -11.95 -23.05
N ALA A 132 15.97 -12.61 -23.42
CA ALA A 132 16.02 -13.55 -24.54
C ALA A 132 15.03 -14.71 -24.40
N HIS A 133 14.63 -15.03 -23.16
CA HIS A 133 13.71 -16.11 -22.83
C HIS A 133 12.30 -15.62 -22.47
N VAL A 134 12.05 -14.31 -22.41
CA VAL A 134 10.71 -13.78 -22.09
C VAL A 134 9.89 -13.64 -23.37
N LYS A 135 8.73 -14.29 -23.39
CA LYS A 135 7.74 -14.20 -24.47
C LYS A 135 6.37 -13.79 -23.91
N THR A 136 5.57 -13.12 -24.72
CA THR A 136 4.16 -12.89 -24.37
C THR A 136 3.32 -14.07 -24.87
N ILE A 137 2.72 -14.82 -23.95
CA ILE A 137 1.83 -15.94 -24.24
C ILE A 137 0.43 -15.55 -23.71
N ASN A 138 -0.56 -15.46 -24.60
CA ASN A 138 -1.93 -15.04 -24.26
C ASN A 138 -1.99 -13.74 -23.44
N GLY A 139 -1.17 -12.75 -23.80
CA GLY A 139 -1.10 -11.46 -23.10
C GLY A 139 -0.31 -11.47 -21.78
N THR A 140 0.18 -12.64 -21.33
CA THR A 140 0.97 -12.78 -20.10
C THR A 140 2.46 -12.89 -20.44
N PRO A 141 3.34 -12.02 -19.90
CA PRO A 141 4.78 -12.22 -20.00
C PRO A 141 5.15 -13.56 -19.37
N THR A 142 5.94 -14.38 -20.06
CA THR A 142 6.24 -15.75 -19.66
C THR A 142 7.69 -16.05 -19.99
N PHE A 143 8.45 -16.50 -19.00
CA PHE A 143 9.80 -17.05 -19.22
C PHE A 143 9.67 -18.42 -19.89
N VAL A 144 10.42 -18.67 -20.96
CA VAL A 144 10.39 -19.89 -21.76
C VAL A 144 11.78 -20.51 -21.80
N GLY A 145 11.94 -21.59 -21.05
CA GLY A 145 13.15 -22.41 -21.06
C GLY A 145 12.94 -23.73 -21.82
N ASN A 146 13.99 -24.56 -21.87
CA ASN A 146 13.89 -25.86 -22.52
C ASN A 146 12.97 -26.80 -21.72
N GLY A 147 11.79 -27.09 -22.26
CA GLY A 147 10.82 -28.00 -21.64
C GLY A 147 10.04 -27.42 -20.46
N PHE A 148 10.09 -26.11 -20.21
CA PHE A 148 9.27 -25.46 -19.18
C PHE A 148 8.93 -24.01 -19.52
N THR A 149 7.84 -23.53 -18.92
CA THR A 149 7.41 -22.13 -18.99
C THR A 149 7.05 -21.62 -17.60
N ALA A 150 7.34 -20.35 -17.32
CA ALA A 150 7.02 -19.72 -16.05
C ALA A 150 6.37 -18.35 -16.29
N PRO A 151 5.03 -18.22 -16.10
CA PRO A 151 4.36 -16.94 -16.16
C PRO A 151 4.96 -15.92 -15.17
N LEU A 152 5.12 -14.70 -15.66
CA LEU A 152 5.70 -13.57 -14.93
C LEU A 152 4.65 -12.50 -14.66
N THR A 153 4.92 -11.68 -13.66
CA THR A 153 4.20 -10.43 -13.43
C THR A 153 4.45 -9.39 -14.54
N PRO A 154 3.64 -8.31 -14.62
CA PRO A 154 3.78 -7.29 -15.66
C PRO A 154 5.15 -6.58 -15.70
N ASP A 155 5.86 -6.51 -14.58
CA ASP A 155 7.23 -5.96 -14.49
C ASP A 155 8.29 -6.84 -15.17
N ARG A 156 7.93 -8.10 -15.48
CA ARG A 156 8.78 -9.14 -16.06
C ARG A 156 9.99 -9.51 -15.21
N SER A 157 10.02 -9.19 -13.93
CA SER A 157 11.14 -9.58 -13.04
C SER A 157 10.74 -10.63 -12.01
N HIS A 158 9.44 -10.89 -11.83
CA HIS A 158 8.95 -11.81 -10.81
C HIS A 158 8.05 -12.89 -11.38
N LEU A 159 8.00 -14.03 -10.69
CA LEU A 159 7.06 -15.11 -10.98
C LEU A 159 5.65 -14.74 -10.51
N ASP A 160 4.67 -15.01 -11.36
CA ASP A 160 3.26 -14.77 -11.06
C ASP A 160 2.75 -15.74 -10.00
N SER A 161 2.37 -15.20 -8.84
CA SER A 161 1.92 -15.97 -7.67
C SER A 161 0.62 -16.75 -7.89
N ARG A 162 -0.15 -16.43 -8.94
CA ARG A 162 -1.33 -17.21 -9.35
C ARG A 162 -0.95 -18.60 -9.87
N PHE A 163 0.26 -18.74 -10.41
CA PHE A 163 0.79 -19.99 -10.94
C PHE A 163 1.84 -20.62 -10.02
N PHE A 164 2.61 -19.79 -9.32
CA PHE A 164 3.67 -20.22 -8.40
C PHE A 164 3.48 -19.57 -7.03
N PRO A 165 2.45 -19.99 -6.26
CA PRO A 165 2.20 -19.42 -4.95
C PRO A 165 3.35 -19.72 -4.00
N HIS A 166 3.76 -18.70 -3.23
CA HIS A 166 4.85 -18.79 -2.25
C HIS A 166 6.25 -19.08 -2.82
N ASP A 167 6.44 -19.00 -4.14
CA ASP A 167 7.78 -19.09 -4.71
C ASP A 167 8.63 -17.89 -4.26
N LEU A 168 9.93 -18.15 -4.08
CA LEU A 168 10.92 -17.15 -3.70
C LEU A 168 10.81 -15.90 -4.58
N MET A 169 10.59 -16.06 -5.89
CA MET A 169 10.56 -14.98 -6.87
C MET A 169 9.18 -14.33 -7.05
N ASN A 170 8.22 -14.51 -6.13
CA ASN A 170 7.03 -13.65 -6.14
C ASN A 170 7.36 -12.25 -5.61
N THR A 171 6.71 -11.22 -6.14
CA THR A 171 6.89 -9.79 -5.77
C THR A 171 6.68 -9.45 -4.30
N THR A 172 6.02 -10.32 -3.54
CA THR A 172 5.63 -10.05 -2.15
C THR A 172 6.15 -11.09 -1.16
N LEU A 173 6.57 -10.63 0.02
CA LEU A 173 6.93 -11.45 1.17
C LEU A 173 6.04 -11.11 2.36
N ALA A 174 5.22 -12.05 2.86
CA ALA A 174 4.38 -11.79 4.04
C ALA A 174 5.16 -11.93 5.36
N PRO A 175 4.74 -11.25 6.45
CA PRO A 175 5.34 -11.43 7.77
C PRO A 175 5.20 -12.87 8.27
N GLY A 176 6.22 -13.36 8.95
CA GLY A 176 6.32 -14.72 9.45
C GLY A 176 6.37 -15.79 8.36
N VAL A 177 6.62 -15.43 7.11
CA VAL A 177 6.78 -16.38 6.00
C VAL A 177 8.24 -16.45 5.59
N ARG A 178 8.74 -17.69 5.47
CA ARG A 178 10.03 -18.00 4.85
C ARG A 178 9.78 -18.60 3.48
N LYS A 179 10.53 -18.17 2.48
CA LYS A 179 10.57 -18.78 1.14
C LYS A 179 12.01 -19.09 0.79
N LEU A 180 12.24 -20.28 0.25
CA LEU A 180 13.54 -20.80 -0.15
C LEU A 180 13.56 -20.99 -1.68
N PRO A 181 14.76 -21.05 -2.30
CA PRO A 181 14.89 -21.33 -3.72
C PRO A 181 14.17 -22.63 -4.11
N SER A 182 13.43 -22.57 -5.20
CA SER A 182 12.81 -23.74 -5.81
C SER A 182 13.68 -24.30 -6.93
N ALA A 183 13.43 -25.55 -7.32
CA ALA A 183 14.04 -26.15 -8.51
C ALA A 183 13.72 -25.35 -9.79
N LEU A 184 12.59 -24.64 -9.84
CA LEU A 184 12.24 -23.76 -10.95
C LEU A 184 13.16 -22.53 -10.99
N ASN A 185 13.45 -21.90 -9.85
CA ASN A 185 14.37 -20.76 -9.80
C ASN A 185 15.76 -21.16 -10.33
N LEU A 186 16.26 -22.35 -9.94
CA LEU A 186 17.53 -22.86 -10.46
C LEU A 186 17.49 -23.07 -11.98
N LYS A 187 16.44 -23.73 -12.51
CA LYS A 187 16.29 -23.95 -13.96
C LYS A 187 16.27 -22.65 -14.76
N ILE A 188 15.64 -21.60 -14.24
CA ILE A 188 15.62 -20.27 -14.86
C ILE A 188 17.04 -19.70 -14.91
N LEU A 189 17.76 -19.69 -13.79
CA LEU A 189 19.14 -19.20 -13.74
C LEU A 189 20.11 -20.01 -14.62
N GLU A 190 19.97 -21.34 -14.68
CA GLU A 190 20.75 -22.18 -15.57
C GLU A 190 20.49 -21.86 -17.05
N THR A 191 19.23 -21.61 -17.41
CA THR A 191 18.85 -21.22 -18.78
C THR A 191 19.49 -19.88 -19.16
N ILE A 192 19.42 -18.90 -18.26
CA ILE A 192 20.01 -17.56 -18.44
C ILE A 192 21.53 -17.64 -18.61
N ARG A 193 22.20 -18.46 -17.80
CA ARG A 193 23.66 -18.65 -17.85
C ARG A 193 24.11 -19.33 -19.13
N ALA A 194 23.43 -20.40 -19.54
CA ALA A 194 23.73 -21.09 -20.79
C ALA A 194 23.64 -20.13 -21.99
N TRP A 195 22.63 -19.25 -22.00
CA TRP A 195 22.53 -18.22 -23.02
C TRP A 195 23.72 -17.25 -23.00
N ALA A 196 24.14 -16.78 -21.82
CA ALA A 196 25.28 -15.86 -21.71
C ALA A 196 26.58 -16.49 -22.21
N GLU A 197 26.82 -17.77 -21.89
CA GLU A 197 27.97 -18.54 -22.36
C GLU A 197 27.97 -18.73 -23.89
N GLU A 198 26.80 -19.01 -24.48
CA GLU A 198 26.65 -19.24 -25.93
C GLU A 198 26.84 -17.96 -26.78
N GLN A 199 26.45 -16.80 -26.26
CA GLN A 199 26.48 -15.56 -27.05
C GLN A 199 27.88 -14.95 -27.17
N GLY A 200 28.88 -15.44 -26.41
CA GLY A 200 30.25 -14.95 -26.46
C GLY A 200 30.41 -13.49 -26.01
N SER A 201 31.62 -12.94 -26.15
CA SER A 201 31.98 -11.69 -25.49
C SER A 201 31.15 -10.47 -25.92
N LYS A 202 30.34 -9.89 -25.03
CA LYS A 202 29.58 -8.64 -25.25
C LYS A 202 30.28 -7.37 -24.75
N GLY A 203 31.55 -7.48 -24.37
CA GLY A 203 32.28 -6.42 -23.66
C GLY A 203 31.82 -6.32 -22.20
N ALA A 204 32.67 -5.77 -21.32
CA ALA A 204 32.26 -5.46 -19.94
C ALA A 204 31.64 -4.05 -19.91
N GLY A 205 30.66 -3.82 -19.03
CA GLY A 205 30.02 -2.52 -18.90
C GLY A 205 29.29 -2.32 -17.58
N GLU A 206 28.89 -1.07 -17.34
CA GLU A 206 27.99 -0.71 -16.25
C GLU A 206 26.54 -0.82 -16.74
N LEU A 207 25.69 -1.40 -15.89
CA LEU A 207 24.23 -1.43 -16.05
C LEU A 207 23.62 -0.93 -14.75
N SER A 208 22.39 -0.41 -14.81
CA SER A 208 21.59 -0.14 -13.62
C SER A 208 20.21 -0.70 -13.87
N LEU A 209 20.02 -1.95 -13.46
CA LEU A 209 18.73 -2.63 -13.46
C LEU A 209 18.28 -2.77 -12.02
N THR A 210 17.03 -2.37 -11.73
CA THR A 210 16.46 -2.52 -10.40
C THR A 210 15.15 -3.28 -10.41
N SER A 211 14.94 -4.05 -9.35
CA SER A 211 13.71 -4.80 -9.11
C SER A 211 13.47 -4.81 -7.59
N PRO A 212 12.37 -4.19 -7.11
CA PRO A 212 12.11 -4.13 -5.68
C PRO A 212 11.32 -5.35 -5.18
N LEU A 213 11.78 -5.98 -4.09
CA LEU A 213 10.90 -6.81 -3.27
C LEU A 213 9.96 -5.93 -2.46
N THR A 214 8.67 -6.15 -2.63
CA THR A 214 7.64 -5.44 -1.88
C THR A 214 7.13 -6.28 -0.71
N ALA A 215 6.66 -5.61 0.34
CA ALA A 215 5.77 -6.23 1.29
C ALA A 215 4.38 -6.32 0.64
N PRO A 216 3.58 -7.37 0.90
CA PRO A 216 2.14 -7.21 0.83
C PRO A 216 1.76 -6.10 1.83
N ALA A 217 0.63 -5.42 1.63
CA ALA A 217 0.22 -4.51 2.69
C ALA A 217 0.06 -5.25 4.02
N LEU A 218 0.26 -4.49 5.08
CA LEU A 218 0.39 -4.99 6.43
C LEU A 218 -0.85 -5.79 6.83
N ILE A 219 -0.71 -6.95 7.47
CA ILE A 219 -1.90 -7.67 7.96
C ILE A 219 -2.48 -6.88 9.13
N GLY A 220 -3.60 -6.21 8.89
CA GLY A 220 -4.21 -5.30 9.85
C GLY A 220 -3.46 -3.98 10.02
N ILE A 221 -3.99 -3.14 10.91
CA ILE A 221 -3.49 -1.79 11.15
C ILE A 221 -2.26 -1.84 12.07
N GLN A 222 -1.12 -1.35 11.59
CA GLN A 222 0.05 -1.03 12.42
C GLN A 222 -0.22 0.17 13.31
N ASN A 223 0.33 0.14 14.52
CA ASN A 223 0.18 1.21 15.51
C ASN A 223 -1.28 1.70 15.64
N GLY A 224 -2.24 0.77 15.59
CA GLY A 224 -3.64 1.08 15.86
C GLY A 224 -3.88 1.49 17.31
N SER A 225 -2.93 1.19 18.20
CA SER A 225 -2.85 1.65 19.60
C SER A 225 -2.37 3.09 19.76
N PHE A 226 -1.76 3.69 18.72
CA PHE A 226 -1.09 4.99 18.77
C PHE A 226 0.00 5.11 19.87
N ASP A 227 0.63 4.01 20.25
CA ASP A 227 1.71 3.98 21.26
C ASP A 227 3.08 4.41 20.72
N SER A 228 3.23 4.45 19.39
CA SER A 228 4.42 4.92 18.67
C SER A 228 4.13 6.21 17.89
N PRO A 229 5.12 7.11 17.70
CA PRO A 229 4.98 8.24 16.76
C PRO A 229 4.97 7.82 15.29
N THR A 230 5.34 6.57 14.97
CA THR A 230 5.46 6.03 13.60
C THR A 230 4.38 4.99 13.28
N GLY A 231 4.22 4.61 12.02
CA GLY A 231 3.29 3.56 11.58
C GLY A 231 2.04 4.06 10.85
N TRP A 232 1.86 5.38 10.72
CA TRP A 232 0.82 5.97 9.88
C TRP A 232 1.44 6.96 8.91
N ASP A 233 0.95 6.99 7.68
CA ASP A 233 1.25 8.07 6.75
C ASP A 233 0.45 9.31 7.17
N THR A 234 1.12 10.45 7.30
CA THR A 234 0.49 11.71 7.70
C THR A 234 0.70 12.81 6.67
N ARG A 235 -0.29 13.69 6.56
CA ARG A 235 -0.21 14.93 5.78
C ARG A 235 -0.84 16.06 6.58
N GLY A 236 -0.35 17.28 6.38
CA GLY A 236 -0.86 18.44 7.10
C GLY A 236 -0.39 18.45 8.55
N ALA A 237 -1.24 18.90 9.47
CA ALA A 237 -0.93 18.91 10.90
C ALA A 237 -1.50 17.66 11.58
N ALA A 238 -0.94 16.51 11.20
CA ALA A 238 -1.31 15.19 11.72
C ALA A 238 -0.11 14.57 12.46
N GLN A 239 -0.30 14.16 13.70
CA GLN A 239 0.73 13.51 14.51
C GLN A 239 0.14 12.59 15.58
N VAL A 240 0.87 11.54 15.95
CA VAL A 240 0.55 10.77 17.16
C VAL A 240 1.14 11.50 18.36
N LEU A 241 0.29 11.86 19.32
CA LEU A 241 0.67 12.57 20.53
C LEU A 241 0.02 11.91 21.75
N ALA A 242 0.83 11.54 22.74
CA ALA A 242 0.37 10.99 24.01
C ALA A 242 -0.60 9.79 23.89
N GLY A 243 -0.36 8.88 22.95
CA GLY A 243 -1.20 7.68 22.77
C GLY A 243 -2.42 7.89 21.87
N GLN A 244 -2.50 9.01 21.14
CA GLN A 244 -3.67 9.38 20.35
C GLN A 244 -3.26 9.96 18.99
N ALA A 245 -4.05 9.72 17.95
CA ALA A 245 -3.90 10.45 16.69
C ALA A 245 -4.57 11.83 16.81
N VAL A 246 -3.80 12.88 16.53
CA VAL A 246 -4.26 14.27 16.61
C VAL A 246 -4.17 14.90 15.23
N LEU A 247 -5.33 15.34 14.72
CA LEU A 247 -5.48 16.11 13.49
C LEU A 247 -5.81 17.55 13.87
N ARG A 248 -5.07 18.52 13.31
CA ARG A 248 -5.32 19.96 13.47
C ARG A 248 -5.39 20.68 12.13
N GLU A 249 -5.94 21.88 12.10
CA GLU A 249 -6.04 22.71 10.89
C GLU A 249 -4.94 23.77 10.75
N ASP A 250 -3.95 23.79 11.66
CA ASP A 250 -2.84 24.76 11.67
C ASP A 250 -1.81 24.54 10.53
N SER A 251 -2.16 23.74 9.52
CA SER A 251 -1.36 23.48 8.32
C SER A 251 -1.94 24.12 7.06
N PRO A 252 -1.12 24.51 6.06
CA PRO A 252 -1.60 24.86 4.73
C PRO A 252 -2.11 23.69 3.89
N LEU A 253 -1.92 22.45 4.34
CA LEU A 253 -2.44 21.24 3.68
C LEU A 253 -3.65 20.71 4.44
N LEU A 254 -4.58 20.07 3.72
CA LEU A 254 -5.61 19.25 4.37
C LEU A 254 -4.95 18.19 5.24
N THR A 255 -5.43 18.06 6.47
CA THR A 255 -4.84 17.18 7.47
C THR A 255 -5.41 15.78 7.33
N ASN A 256 -4.51 14.80 7.24
CA ASN A 256 -4.84 13.42 6.98
C ASN A 256 -3.96 12.45 7.79
N PHE A 257 -4.57 11.38 8.26
CA PHE A 257 -3.91 10.11 8.56
C PHE A 257 -4.34 9.07 7.52
N SER A 258 -3.41 8.26 7.06
CA SER A 258 -3.72 7.10 6.24
C SER A 258 -2.81 5.93 6.50
N GLN A 259 -3.31 4.72 6.26
CA GLN A 259 -2.50 3.52 6.29
C GLN A 259 -3.12 2.44 5.41
N ALA A 260 -2.30 1.84 4.56
CA ALA A 260 -2.69 0.68 3.77
C ALA A 260 -2.43 -0.62 4.55
N PHE A 261 -3.43 -1.51 4.56
CA PHE A 261 -3.37 -2.80 5.23
C PHE A 261 -4.22 -3.86 4.50
N LEU A 262 -3.84 -5.13 4.61
CA LEU A 262 -4.68 -6.27 4.29
C LEU A 262 -5.70 -6.50 5.40
N ILE A 263 -6.96 -6.64 5.03
CA ILE A 263 -8.02 -7.06 5.96
C ILE A 263 -7.71 -8.49 6.44
N PRO A 264 -7.49 -8.72 7.75
CA PRO A 264 -7.15 -10.05 8.26
C PRO A 264 -8.26 -11.08 8.00
N GLU A 265 -7.87 -12.35 7.87
CA GLU A 265 -8.84 -13.44 7.81
C GLU A 265 -9.74 -13.45 9.07
N GLY A 266 -11.05 -13.57 8.84
CA GLY A 266 -12.04 -13.58 9.91
C GLY A 266 -12.28 -12.22 10.57
N ALA A 267 -11.71 -11.12 10.07
CA ALA A 267 -12.01 -9.78 10.56
C ALA A 267 -13.52 -9.49 10.44
N LYS A 268 -14.15 -9.12 11.56
CA LYS A 268 -15.60 -8.83 11.61
C LYS A 268 -15.90 -7.35 11.75
N ALA A 269 -14.98 -6.58 12.32
CA ALA A 269 -15.20 -5.17 12.54
C ALA A 269 -13.89 -4.38 12.54
N LEU A 270 -14.00 -3.11 12.16
CA LEU A 270 -13.02 -2.05 12.42
C LEU A 270 -13.69 -1.06 13.37
N GLN A 271 -13.00 -0.63 14.42
CA GLN A 271 -13.55 0.34 15.38
C GLN A 271 -12.51 1.43 15.67
N PHE A 272 -12.96 2.66 15.89
CA PHE A 272 -12.17 3.76 16.44
C PHE A 272 -13.06 4.67 17.28
N THR A 273 -12.46 5.51 18.14
CA THR A 273 -13.21 6.43 19.00
C THR A 273 -12.74 7.86 18.80
N LEU A 274 -13.66 8.77 18.51
CA LEU A 274 -13.40 10.21 18.54
C LEU A 274 -13.48 10.67 19.99
N VAL A 275 -12.36 11.14 20.52
CA VAL A 275 -12.21 11.56 21.93
C VAL A 275 -12.55 13.02 22.10
N SER A 276 -12.07 13.84 21.17
CA SER A 276 -12.30 15.27 21.12
C SER A 276 -12.57 15.66 19.68
N THR A 277 -13.56 16.52 19.49
CA THR A 277 -13.95 17.06 18.19
C THR A 277 -14.26 18.53 18.39
N ASP A 278 -13.30 19.38 18.03
CA ASP A 278 -13.44 20.83 17.99
C ASP A 278 -13.47 21.22 16.51
N LEU A 279 -14.65 21.43 15.97
CA LEU A 279 -14.85 21.71 14.54
C LEU A 279 -15.36 23.14 14.42
N ASP A 280 -14.70 23.97 13.62
CA ASP A 280 -15.05 25.38 13.55
C ASP A 280 -16.24 25.61 12.64
N SER A 281 -17.14 26.49 13.08
CA SER A 281 -18.18 27.01 12.20
C SER A 281 -17.60 28.11 11.32
N SER A 282 -18.05 28.17 10.08
CA SER A 282 -17.75 29.31 9.21
C SER A 282 -19.03 30.03 8.79
N ASN A 283 -18.95 31.36 8.68
CA ASN A 283 -20.09 32.19 8.26
C ASN A 283 -20.26 32.28 6.74
N ASN A 284 -19.21 31.97 5.97
CA ASN A 284 -19.14 32.24 4.51
C ASN A 284 -18.73 31.02 3.68
N ALA A 285 -18.54 29.87 4.33
CA ALA A 285 -18.19 28.61 3.75
C ALA A 285 -18.87 27.50 4.58
N PRO A 286 -18.76 26.24 4.16
CA PRO A 286 -19.03 25.12 5.04
C PRO A 286 -18.43 25.25 6.44
N GLY A 287 -19.07 24.59 7.41
CA GLY A 287 -18.40 24.30 8.68
C GLY A 287 -17.37 23.19 8.49
N ASP A 288 -16.44 23.06 9.42
CA ASP A 288 -15.46 21.99 9.33
C ASP A 288 -16.13 20.62 9.47
N ALA A 289 -15.51 19.61 8.89
CA ALA A 289 -15.99 18.25 8.94
C ALA A 289 -14.85 17.26 9.15
N PHE A 290 -15.16 16.15 9.81
CA PHE A 290 -14.27 15.00 9.91
C PHE A 290 -14.81 13.83 9.10
N GLU A 291 -13.94 13.16 8.35
CA GLU A 291 -14.31 12.00 7.54
C GLU A 291 -13.44 10.78 7.83
N ALA A 292 -14.05 9.61 7.70
CA ALA A 292 -13.33 8.34 7.63
C ALA A 292 -13.78 7.51 6.43
N ALA A 293 -12.81 7.00 5.68
CA ALA A 293 -13.02 6.19 4.48
C ALA A 293 -12.18 4.90 4.53
N LEU A 294 -12.73 3.82 3.97
CA LEU A 294 -12.04 2.54 3.82
C LEU A 294 -12.17 2.13 2.36
N LEU A 295 -11.08 2.32 1.62
CA LEU A 295 -11.05 2.18 0.16
C LEU A 295 -10.16 1.00 -0.23
N ASP A 296 -10.48 0.35 -1.34
CA ASP A 296 -9.55 -0.58 -1.97
C ASP A 296 -8.31 0.21 -2.43
N ALA A 297 -7.12 -0.17 -1.96
CA ALA A 297 -5.94 0.67 -2.14
C ALA A 297 -5.48 0.78 -3.61
N ARG A 298 -6.01 -0.08 -4.50
CA ARG A 298 -5.63 -0.09 -5.93
C ARG A 298 -6.61 0.71 -6.77
N THR A 299 -7.89 0.57 -6.48
CA THR A 299 -8.98 1.13 -7.29
C THR A 299 -9.58 2.38 -6.69
N LEU A 300 -9.27 2.68 -5.43
CA LEU A 300 -9.85 3.76 -4.63
C LEU A 300 -11.39 3.66 -4.51
N THR A 301 -11.96 2.49 -4.75
CA THR A 301 -13.39 2.27 -4.56
C THR A 301 -13.68 1.94 -3.10
N PRO A 302 -14.77 2.45 -2.51
CA PRO A 302 -15.17 2.11 -1.15
C PRO A 302 -15.35 0.60 -0.95
N ILE A 303 -14.67 0.03 0.04
CA ILE A 303 -14.82 -1.39 0.43
C ILE A 303 -16.11 -1.60 1.18
N VAL A 304 -16.44 -0.65 2.07
CA VAL A 304 -17.73 -0.58 2.75
C VAL A 304 -18.58 0.50 2.11
N ARG A 305 -19.89 0.37 2.23
CA ARG A 305 -20.83 1.26 1.54
C ARG A 305 -20.64 2.69 2.04
N SER A 306 -20.45 3.64 1.12
CA SER A 306 -20.38 5.06 1.45
C SER A 306 -21.72 5.59 1.96
N ILE A 307 -21.65 6.76 2.61
CA ILE A 307 -22.80 7.47 3.17
C ILE A 307 -23.90 7.71 2.13
N SER A 308 -25.14 7.42 2.49
CA SER A 308 -26.32 7.88 1.76
C SER A 308 -26.75 9.25 2.28
N GLY A 309 -26.91 10.24 1.39
CA GLY A 309 -27.40 11.59 1.75
C GLY A 309 -26.37 12.71 1.62
N LEU A 310 -25.10 12.37 1.38
CA LEU A 310 -24.05 13.30 0.97
C LEU A 310 -23.65 12.98 -0.47
N SER A 311 -23.58 14.00 -1.32
CA SER A 311 -23.08 13.83 -2.70
C SER A 311 -21.55 13.91 -2.73
N ASN A 312 -20.92 13.13 -3.60
CA ASN A 312 -19.47 13.15 -3.87
C ASN A 312 -18.56 12.75 -2.70
N THR A 313 -19.06 11.96 -1.74
CA THR A 313 -18.24 11.37 -0.68
C THR A 313 -17.88 9.91 -1.01
N ASP A 314 -16.66 9.50 -0.65
CA ASP A 314 -16.25 8.10 -0.57
C ASP A 314 -16.25 7.57 0.88
N ALA A 315 -16.51 8.45 1.85
CA ALA A 315 -16.47 8.16 3.27
C ALA A 315 -17.61 7.24 3.71
N PHE A 316 -17.30 6.37 4.67
CA PHE A 316 -18.29 5.56 5.38
C PHE A 316 -18.79 6.28 6.65
N PHE A 317 -18.06 7.29 7.13
CA PHE A 317 -18.41 8.09 8.30
C PHE A 317 -18.04 9.56 8.06
N ASN A 318 -18.95 10.45 8.43
CA ASN A 318 -18.74 11.89 8.39
C ASN A 318 -19.38 12.54 9.63
N LEU A 319 -18.63 13.41 10.29
CA LEU A 319 -19.08 14.26 11.39
C LEU A 319 -18.99 15.72 10.96
N GLN A 320 -20.13 16.41 11.01
CA GLN A 320 -20.22 17.84 10.70
C GLN A 320 -20.02 18.69 11.96
N GLN A 321 -19.61 19.94 11.77
CA GLN A 321 -19.51 20.94 12.84
C GLN A 321 -20.79 21.09 13.68
N SER A 322 -21.97 20.96 13.07
CA SER A 322 -23.26 21.00 13.78
C SER A 322 -23.42 19.88 14.81
N GLY A 323 -22.56 18.86 14.76
CA GLY A 323 -22.65 17.61 15.50
C GLY A 323 -23.44 16.53 14.77
N ASP A 324 -24.05 16.85 13.61
CA ASP A 324 -24.72 15.88 12.76
C ASP A 324 -23.73 14.81 12.29
N THR A 325 -24.20 13.56 12.24
CA THR A 325 -23.37 12.42 11.86
C THR A 325 -24.03 11.65 10.74
N PHE A 326 -23.27 11.39 9.70
CA PHE A 326 -23.67 10.58 8.57
C PHE A 326 -22.82 9.30 8.54
N ALA A 327 -23.49 8.17 8.36
CA ALA A 327 -22.85 6.86 8.38
C ALA A 327 -23.39 6.01 7.22
N GLY A 328 -22.49 5.26 6.57
CA GLY A 328 -22.83 4.27 5.57
C GLY A 328 -23.56 3.06 6.14
N THR A 329 -24.14 2.24 5.26
CA THR A 329 -24.73 0.96 5.68
C THR A 329 -23.64 0.04 6.21
N GLY A 330 -23.86 -0.58 7.39
CA GLY A 330 -22.86 -1.40 8.08
C GLY A 330 -21.97 -0.60 9.05
N VAL A 331 -22.18 0.72 9.17
CA VAL A 331 -21.48 1.55 10.15
C VAL A 331 -22.41 1.89 11.31
N THR A 332 -21.98 1.59 12.53
CA THR A 332 -22.69 1.93 13.76
C THR A 332 -21.92 3.02 14.50
N VAL A 333 -22.62 4.08 14.89
CA VAL A 333 -22.05 5.17 15.69
C VAL A 333 -22.71 5.16 17.07
N ARG A 334 -21.90 4.99 18.11
CA ARG A 334 -22.35 5.03 19.50
C ARG A 334 -21.81 6.27 20.18
N GLN A 335 -22.72 7.11 20.67
CA GLN A 335 -22.37 8.17 21.62
C GLN A 335 -22.14 7.57 23.01
N ASN A 336 -21.00 7.86 23.62
CA ASN A 336 -20.62 7.37 24.93
C ASN A 336 -20.95 8.42 26.02
N PRO A 337 -21.08 8.03 27.30
CA PRO A 337 -21.43 8.95 28.40
C PRO A 337 -20.44 10.10 28.63
N ASN A 338 -19.20 9.97 28.15
CA ASN A 338 -18.14 10.98 28.25
C ASN A 338 -18.07 11.89 27.01
N ASN A 339 -19.14 11.97 26.21
CA ASN A 339 -19.22 12.71 24.93
C ASN A 339 -18.28 12.23 23.82
N THR A 340 -17.61 11.08 24.01
CA THR A 340 -16.83 10.46 22.92
C THR A 340 -17.75 9.67 21.98
N ARG A 341 -17.34 9.52 20.71
CA ARG A 341 -18.10 8.79 19.69
C ARG A 341 -17.31 7.56 19.25
N THR A 342 -17.84 6.37 19.52
CA THR A 342 -17.26 5.13 18.98
C THR A 342 -17.91 4.80 17.65
N VAL A 343 -17.11 4.69 16.59
CA VAL A 343 -17.53 4.29 15.24
C VAL A 343 -17.10 2.85 15.03
N THR A 344 -18.05 1.98 14.67
CA THR A 344 -17.81 0.57 14.37
C THR A 344 -18.26 0.27 12.95
N VAL A 345 -17.36 -0.21 12.12
CA VAL A 345 -17.59 -0.61 10.74
C VAL A 345 -17.66 -2.13 10.69
N ASP A 346 -18.77 -2.66 10.18
CA ASP A 346 -18.94 -4.09 9.91
C ASP A 346 -18.11 -4.50 8.70
N LEU A 347 -17.23 -5.48 8.90
CA LEU A 347 -16.38 -6.07 7.87
C LEU A 347 -16.82 -7.50 7.53
N THR A 348 -17.93 -7.99 8.09
CA THR A 348 -18.43 -9.32 7.72
C THR A 348 -18.72 -9.41 6.23
N GLY A 349 -18.16 -10.43 5.60
CA GLY A 349 -18.28 -10.66 4.17
C GLY A 349 -17.29 -9.88 3.30
N VAL A 350 -16.38 -9.09 3.89
CA VAL A 350 -15.22 -8.58 3.15
C VAL A 350 -14.22 -9.71 2.96
N GLU A 351 -13.76 -9.92 1.73
CA GLU A 351 -12.81 -10.98 1.40
C GLU A 351 -11.52 -10.83 2.22
N PRO A 352 -11.05 -11.89 2.89
CA PRO A 352 -9.74 -11.91 3.55
C PRO A 352 -8.63 -11.49 2.59
N ASN A 353 -7.63 -10.77 3.10
CA ASN A 353 -6.52 -10.23 2.32
C ASN A 353 -6.97 -9.23 1.22
N THR A 354 -8.16 -8.62 1.37
CA THR A 354 -8.48 -7.41 0.61
C THR A 354 -7.52 -6.30 1.04
N LEU A 355 -6.85 -5.70 0.06
CA LEU A 355 -5.93 -4.59 0.26
C LEU A 355 -6.72 -3.28 0.43
N ALA A 356 -6.78 -2.77 1.65
CA ALA A 356 -7.54 -1.59 2.02
C ALA A 356 -6.61 -0.43 2.41
N THR A 357 -7.06 0.81 2.22
CA THR A 357 -6.49 1.98 2.88
C THR A 357 -7.56 2.63 3.74
N LEU A 358 -7.26 2.78 5.03
CA LEU A 358 -8.07 3.56 5.97
C LEU A 358 -7.57 5.00 5.96
N TYR A 359 -8.50 5.93 5.81
CA TYR A 359 -8.25 7.35 5.85
C TYR A 359 -9.02 8.00 7.00
N PHE A 360 -8.38 8.95 7.67
CA PHE A 360 -9.01 9.92 8.55
C PHE A 360 -8.64 11.32 8.08
N ASP A 361 -9.62 12.18 7.90
CA ASP A 361 -9.41 13.52 7.34
C ASP A 361 -10.13 14.56 8.16
N LEU A 362 -9.44 15.67 8.35
CA LEU A 362 -10.01 16.90 8.87
C LEU A 362 -10.15 17.88 7.70
N LEU A 363 -11.41 18.19 7.37
CA LEU A 363 -11.80 19.07 6.29
C LEU A 363 -12.14 20.45 6.86
N GLY A 364 -11.17 21.35 6.77
CA GLY A 364 -11.30 22.73 7.21
C GLY A 364 -11.78 23.67 6.11
N PHE A 365 -12.82 24.45 6.39
CA PHE A 365 -13.38 25.44 5.46
C PHE A 365 -13.41 26.86 6.04
N GLY A 366 -12.99 27.03 7.30
CA GLY A 366 -13.06 28.29 8.04
C GLY A 366 -11.75 28.73 8.69
N THR A 367 -11.83 29.07 9.98
CA THR A 367 -10.66 29.34 10.83
C THR A 367 -9.80 28.09 10.95
N ARG A 368 -8.50 28.26 11.19
CA ARG A 368 -7.55 27.14 11.24
C ARG A 368 -7.29 26.66 12.66
N GLU A 369 -8.36 26.56 13.45
CA GLU A 369 -8.29 26.20 14.87
C GLU A 369 -8.91 24.83 15.15
N GLY A 370 -9.67 24.28 14.20
CA GLY A 370 -10.26 22.96 14.27
C GLY A 370 -9.27 21.84 14.63
N SER A 371 -9.74 20.90 15.44
CA SER A 371 -8.98 19.71 15.84
C SER A 371 -9.86 18.49 16.08
N VAL A 372 -9.33 17.32 15.74
CA VAL A 372 -9.92 16.02 16.06
C VAL A 372 -8.87 15.14 16.69
N THR A 373 -9.24 14.53 17.81
CA THR A 373 -8.43 13.53 18.52
C THR A 373 -9.10 12.18 18.45
N ILE A 374 -8.34 11.18 18.02
CA ILE A 374 -8.80 9.81 17.82
C ILE A 374 -8.04 8.91 18.80
N ASP A 375 -8.80 8.17 19.61
CA ASP A 375 -8.31 7.09 20.46
C ASP A 375 -8.17 5.80 19.64
N PRO A 376 -7.34 4.85 20.13
CA PRO A 376 -6.92 3.71 19.36
C PRO A 376 -8.06 3.00 18.65
N ALA A 377 -7.78 2.63 17.40
CA ALA A 377 -8.66 1.77 16.66
C ALA A 377 -8.67 0.42 17.37
N SER A 378 -9.72 0.11 18.14
CA SER A 378 -9.84 -1.12 18.90
C SER A 378 -9.93 -2.30 17.93
N SER A 379 -8.75 -2.81 17.57
CA SER A 379 -8.43 -4.10 16.94
C SER A 379 -9.35 -4.56 15.82
N LEU A 380 -8.79 -4.78 14.62
CA LEU A 380 -9.34 -5.71 13.64
C LEU A 380 -9.29 -7.14 14.22
N ALA A 381 -10.17 -7.45 15.18
CA ALA A 381 -10.19 -8.72 15.88
C ALA A 381 -11.25 -9.65 15.26
N ALA A 382 -10.90 -10.94 15.13
CA ALA A 382 -11.78 -11.96 14.55
C ALA A 382 -13.06 -12.25 15.38
N ASN A 383 -13.16 -11.73 16.60
CA ASN A 383 -14.23 -12.05 17.56
C ASN A 383 -14.72 -10.84 18.36
N LEU A 384 -15.19 -9.79 17.68
CA LEU A 384 -16.11 -8.86 18.31
C LEU A 384 -17.54 -9.32 17.99
N THR A 385 -18.27 -9.75 19.02
CA THR A 385 -19.73 -9.89 18.94
C THR A 385 -20.33 -8.48 18.83
N PRO A 386 -21.25 -8.21 17.88
CA PRO A 386 -22.00 -6.96 17.85
C PRO A 386 -22.68 -6.75 19.22
N LEU A 387 -22.48 -5.59 19.83
CA LEU A 387 -23.23 -5.22 21.03
C LEU A 387 -24.73 -5.12 20.67
N PRO A 388 -25.64 -5.48 21.59
CA PRO A 388 -27.06 -5.57 21.30
C PRO A 388 -27.63 -4.23 20.80
N LEU A 389 -28.46 -4.29 19.76
CA LEU A 389 -29.19 -3.14 19.22
C LEU A 389 -30.06 -2.52 20.32
N THR A 390 -29.67 -1.37 20.85
CA THR A 390 -30.62 -0.46 21.48
C THR A 390 -31.31 0.33 20.38
N THR A 391 -32.60 0.07 20.20
CA THR A 391 -33.50 0.77 19.26
C THR A 391 -33.28 2.29 19.28
N PRO A 392 -33.07 2.94 18.12
CA PRO A 392 -32.99 4.40 18.07
C PRO A 392 -34.36 5.04 18.38
N PRO A 393 -34.39 6.21 19.01
CA PRO A 393 -35.63 6.98 19.15
C PRO A 393 -36.17 7.35 17.77
N ARG A 394 -37.48 7.13 17.64
CA ARG A 394 -38.38 7.40 16.52
C ARG A 394 -37.97 8.58 15.63
N GLN A 395 -37.66 8.32 14.36
CA GLN A 395 -37.62 9.33 13.30
C GLN A 395 -39.00 9.98 13.16
N THR A 396 -39.10 11.28 13.43
CA THR A 396 -40.28 12.08 13.09
C THR A 396 -40.29 12.36 11.59
N LYS A 397 -41.15 11.65 10.86
CA LYS A 397 -41.45 11.88 9.45
C LYS A 397 -42.19 13.20 9.27
N THR A 398 -41.74 14.03 8.33
CA THR A 398 -42.63 14.90 7.53
C THR A 398 -42.41 14.61 6.05
N ARG A 399 -43.53 14.55 5.33
CA ARG A 399 -43.75 13.96 3.99
C ARG A 399 -43.10 14.79 2.86
N PRO A 400 -42.60 14.18 1.77
CA PRO A 400 -42.00 14.91 0.65
C PRO A 400 -43.05 15.61 -0.23
N ALA A 401 -42.72 16.80 -0.72
CA ALA A 401 -43.45 17.46 -1.80
C ALA A 401 -42.72 17.19 -3.13
N SER A 402 -43.48 16.67 -4.10
CA SER A 402 -43.05 16.41 -5.47
C SER A 402 -42.90 17.73 -6.26
N ALA A 403 -41.86 17.83 -7.09
CA ALA A 403 -41.87 18.65 -8.28
C ALA A 403 -41.17 17.91 -9.42
N ASP A 404 -41.95 17.64 -10.45
CA ASP A 404 -41.61 17.12 -11.77
C ASP A 404 -41.00 18.25 -12.61
N GLU A 405 -39.99 17.99 -13.45
CA GLU A 405 -39.85 18.56 -14.81
C GLU A 405 -38.57 18.12 -15.55
N ARG A 406 -38.79 17.22 -16.52
CA ARG A 406 -38.28 17.18 -17.91
C ARG A 406 -37.05 18.02 -18.32
N ALA A 407 -36.05 17.27 -18.82
CA ALA A 407 -35.30 17.44 -20.07
C ALA A 407 -34.66 18.79 -20.44
N CYS A 408 -33.32 18.81 -20.55
CA CYS A 408 -32.65 19.32 -21.76
C CYS A 408 -31.20 18.78 -21.85
N SER A 409 -30.92 18.05 -22.93
CA SER A 409 -29.62 17.52 -23.32
C SER A 409 -28.88 18.49 -24.24
N VAL A 410 -27.56 18.69 -24.08
CA VAL A 410 -26.66 19.05 -25.20
C VAL A 410 -25.24 18.51 -24.95
N SER A 411 -24.71 17.78 -25.93
CA SER A 411 -23.31 17.31 -26.06
C SER A 411 -22.58 18.19 -27.09
N PHE A 412 -21.22 18.30 -27.03
CA PHE A 412 -20.22 18.47 -28.12
C PHE A 412 -18.88 18.92 -27.45
N ALA A 413 -17.81 18.12 -27.38
CA ALA A 413 -16.81 17.71 -28.38
C ALA A 413 -15.77 18.79 -28.82
N LYS A 414 -14.48 18.49 -28.54
CA LYS A 414 -13.19 18.91 -29.18
C LYS A 414 -12.77 20.39 -29.16
N ILE A 415 -11.60 20.69 -28.56
CA ILE A 415 -10.48 21.47 -29.16
C ILE A 415 -9.13 20.94 -28.66
N LYS A 416 -8.17 20.74 -29.58
CA LYS A 416 -6.75 20.33 -29.42
C LYS A 416 -5.82 21.56 -29.43
N SER A 417 -4.69 21.46 -28.69
CA SER A 417 -3.35 22.09 -28.89
C SER A 417 -3.25 23.62 -28.93
N CYS A 418 -2.17 24.31 -28.53
CA CYS A 418 -0.72 24.04 -28.50
C CYS A 418 -0.07 24.92 -27.41
N VAL A 419 0.98 24.45 -26.72
CA VAL A 419 1.91 25.31 -25.97
C VAL A 419 3.29 25.15 -26.58
N THR A 420 3.83 26.22 -27.15
CA THR A 420 5.25 26.36 -27.53
C THR A 420 5.98 27.15 -26.45
N LEU A 421 7.02 26.56 -25.87
CA LEU A 421 7.96 27.24 -24.97
C LEU A 421 9.14 27.79 -25.77
N SER A 422 9.62 28.98 -25.41
CA SER A 422 10.87 29.56 -25.90
C SER A 422 11.79 29.89 -24.71
N PRO A 423 13.13 29.72 -24.79
CA PRO A 423 13.99 29.73 -23.61
C PRO A 423 14.81 31.03 -23.49
N THR A 424 14.59 31.81 -22.43
CA THR A 424 15.60 32.72 -21.85
C THR A 424 15.31 32.95 -20.36
N HIS A 425 16.25 32.55 -19.50
CA HIS A 425 16.31 32.76 -18.04
C HIS A 425 16.49 34.25 -17.63
N PRO A 426 16.51 34.64 -16.32
CA PRO A 426 15.98 34.00 -15.10
C PRO A 426 15.09 34.95 -14.25
N THR A 427 14.41 34.38 -13.24
CA THR A 427 13.70 35.04 -12.11
C THR A 427 12.44 35.87 -12.42
N ARG A 428 11.27 35.33 -12.03
CA ARG A 428 10.24 35.90 -11.14
C ARG A 428 8.85 35.30 -11.42
N SER A 429 8.09 35.14 -10.35
CA SER A 429 6.77 34.53 -10.23
C SER A 429 5.75 35.02 -11.28
N LEU A 430 5.02 34.07 -11.89
CA LEU A 430 3.93 34.35 -12.80
C LEU A 430 2.64 34.62 -12.00
N HIS A 431 2.21 35.88 -11.93
CA HIS A 431 0.85 36.24 -11.47
C HIS A 431 -0.11 36.13 -12.65
N LEU A 432 -0.96 35.10 -12.65
CA LEU A 432 -2.10 35.03 -13.57
C LEU A 432 -3.26 35.89 -13.00
N LYS A 433 -3.60 36.98 -13.68
CA LYS A 433 -4.77 37.81 -13.36
C LYS A 433 -5.87 37.48 -14.36
N ILE A 434 -6.86 36.69 -13.94
CA ILE A 434 -8.06 36.41 -14.73
C ILE A 434 -9.11 37.44 -14.35
N THR A 435 -9.41 38.36 -15.25
CA THR A 435 -10.55 39.29 -15.14
C THR A 435 -11.68 38.77 -16.01
N CYS A 436 -12.77 38.32 -15.40
CA CYS A 436 -14.03 38.08 -16.09
C CYS A 436 -14.90 39.33 -15.94
N SER A 437 -15.16 40.03 -17.05
CA SER A 437 -16.15 41.09 -17.14
C SER A 437 -17.51 40.49 -17.48
N SER A 438 -18.51 40.72 -16.63
CA SER A 438 -19.93 40.46 -16.92
C SER A 438 -20.69 41.79 -16.99
N PRO A 439 -21.60 42.00 -17.94
CA PRO A 439 -22.43 43.20 -17.97
C PRO A 439 -23.54 43.14 -16.91
N LEU A 440 -23.82 44.31 -16.33
CA LEU A 440 -24.88 44.59 -15.36
C LEU A 440 -26.28 44.33 -15.96
N SER A 441 -27.14 43.66 -15.19
CA SER A 441 -28.58 43.97 -15.18
C SER A 441 -29.09 43.82 -13.74
N GLU A 442 -29.72 44.88 -13.24
CA GLU A 442 -30.33 44.96 -11.92
C GLU A 442 -31.60 44.11 -11.86
N TYR A 443 -31.76 43.34 -10.78
CA TYR A 443 -33.07 42.88 -10.32
C TYR A 443 -33.11 42.89 -8.79
N HIS A 444 -33.97 43.74 -8.22
CA HIS A 444 -34.28 43.78 -6.80
C HIS A 444 -35.32 42.70 -6.45
N GLY A 445 -35.09 41.91 -5.39
CA GLY A 445 -36.17 41.11 -4.80
C GLY A 445 -35.78 40.01 -3.80
N LYS A 446 -35.87 40.36 -2.51
CA LYS A 446 -36.18 39.53 -1.31
C LYS A 446 -35.23 38.40 -0.87
N LYS A 447 -34.73 38.55 0.36
CA LYS A 447 -34.17 37.50 1.24
C LYS A 447 -35.20 36.41 1.57
N GLN A 448 -34.80 35.14 1.41
CA GLN A 448 -35.04 34.06 2.38
C GLN A 448 -33.85 33.07 2.34
N PRO A 449 -33.44 32.49 3.48
CA PRO A 449 -32.22 31.71 3.61
C PRO A 449 -32.46 30.23 3.28
N GLY A 450 -31.58 29.65 2.47
CA GLY A 450 -31.47 28.21 2.25
C GLY A 450 -30.02 27.91 1.95
N VAL A 451 -29.29 27.41 2.94
CA VAL A 451 -27.95 26.85 2.76
C VAL A 451 -28.14 25.50 2.04
N PRO A 452 -27.45 25.23 0.92
CA PRO A 452 -27.47 23.90 0.33
C PRO A 452 -26.60 22.96 1.17
N LEU A 453 -27.12 21.75 1.45
CA LEU A 453 -26.32 20.62 1.93
C LEU A 453 -25.11 20.42 1.01
N GLU A 454 -23.94 20.28 1.62
CA GLU A 454 -22.64 20.53 1.02
C GLU A 454 -22.16 19.45 0.06
N THR A 455 -21.34 19.90 -0.90
CA THR A 455 -20.58 19.03 -1.80
C THR A 455 -19.25 18.68 -1.13
N ILE A 456 -19.03 17.40 -0.83
CA ILE A 456 -17.76 16.90 -0.27
C ILE A 456 -16.83 16.47 -1.40
N HIS A 457 -15.52 16.47 -1.16
CA HIS A 457 -14.50 16.03 -2.13
C HIS A 457 -14.33 14.50 -2.12
N ARG A 458 -14.26 13.91 -3.30
CA ARG A 458 -13.88 12.51 -3.53
C ARG A 458 -12.36 12.45 -3.72
N ARG A 459 -11.69 11.47 -3.12
CA ARG A 459 -10.24 11.27 -3.27
C ARG A 459 -9.84 10.79 -4.65
#